data_AF-A0AAV2S6Z0-F1
#
_entry.id   AF-A0AAV2S6Z0-F1
#
_cell.length_a   1.000
_cell.length_b   1.000
_cell.length_c   1.000
_cell.angle_alpha   90.00
_cell.angle_beta   90.00
_cell.angle_gamma   90.00
#
_symmetry.space_group_name_H-M   'P 1'
#
loop_
_entity.id
_entity.type
_entity.pdbx_description
1 polymer ?
#
loop_
_entity_poly.entity_id
_entity_poly.type
_entity_poly.pdbx_seq_one_letter_code
_entity_poly.pdbx_strand_id
1 'polypeptide(L)'
;MSQKRCSKTEKFNQNKIKCESAVTVGKTLHVFILKASDPNDINIKAKLLNVMSNTQLRSRFTKDEHPFLKSGVVFSNLDTLDICMLHKLVYYLCDLENKAPELESNLRTLKNNRNDIAHNTDLNKFTDLFTFRKIEELRVLFETILKGIENLYVTNIDDKIKEINIELDNILENVEVEVGDLEIEALLKDLQDIGKCPFKVKIEIKDYPTYCSELIPLLETLGKDITRETRVRFQVYKPFFDDVDLQFYDSQKYLSPLLDEESRCQLTWYRGNMSNEMISVLPPTMKQLYLRMRSDQIEHLNNQLPKLLDLWNLVLYLDLSENGNIYGLDTIDPSSLPMIDFKVIY
;
A
#
# COMPACT_ATOMS: atom_id res chain seq x y z
N MET A 1 26.30 -23.17 30.00
CA MET A 1 24.85 -23.48 29.95
C MET A 1 24.14 -22.19 30.32
N SER A 2 23.32 -21.49 29.53
CA SER A 2 22.41 -21.85 28.44
C SER A 2 22.37 -20.66 27.47
N GLN A 3 22.64 -20.89 26.18
CA GLN A 3 22.24 -20.02 25.08
C GLN A 3 20.72 -20.16 24.87
N LYS A 4 19.97 -19.06 24.82
CA LYS A 4 18.67 -19.00 24.11
C LYS A 4 18.53 -17.61 23.49
N ARG A 5 18.90 -17.52 22.21
CA ARG A 5 18.01 -17.51 21.03
C ARG A 5 17.36 -16.14 20.82
N CYS A 6 18.10 -15.33 20.06
CA CYS A 6 17.62 -14.18 19.33
C CYS A 6 16.58 -14.66 18.30
N SER A 7 15.30 -14.31 18.48
CA SER A 7 14.26 -14.49 17.47
C SER A 7 14.38 -13.37 16.43
N LYS A 8 15.33 -13.51 15.50
CA LYS A 8 15.28 -12.82 14.19
C LYS A 8 14.37 -13.63 13.28
N THR A 9 13.06 -13.57 13.55
CA THR A 9 12.05 -14.17 12.70
C THR A 9 11.79 -13.25 11.52
N GLU A 10 12.25 -13.68 10.35
CA GLU A 10 11.51 -13.64 9.08
C GLU A 10 10.78 -12.33 8.69
N LYS A 11 11.45 -11.18 8.76
CA LYS A 11 11.24 -10.14 7.73
C LYS A 11 11.93 -10.56 6.42
N PHE A 12 11.70 -11.80 5.99
CA PHE A 12 11.99 -12.18 4.61
C PHE A 12 11.14 -11.25 3.74
N ASN A 13 11.80 -10.59 2.82
CA ASN A 13 11.52 -9.22 2.41
C ASN A 13 10.14 -9.08 1.72
N GLN A 14 9.07 -8.87 2.50
CA GLN A 14 7.68 -8.74 1.99
C GLN A 14 7.55 -7.70 0.88
N ASN A 15 8.40 -6.67 0.90
CA ASN A 15 8.43 -5.65 -0.14
C ASN A 15 9.05 -6.16 -1.45
N LYS A 16 10.07 -7.01 -1.36
CA LYS A 16 10.60 -7.73 -2.52
C LYS A 16 9.52 -8.60 -3.17
N ILE A 17 8.70 -9.28 -2.35
CA ILE A 17 7.57 -10.09 -2.84
C ILE A 17 6.54 -9.20 -3.56
N LYS A 18 6.15 -8.05 -2.99
CA LYS A 18 5.19 -7.12 -3.63
C LYS A 18 5.69 -6.57 -4.97
N CYS A 19 6.96 -6.19 -5.03
CA CYS A 19 7.61 -5.79 -6.26
C CYS A 19 7.57 -6.93 -7.30
N GLU A 20 7.97 -8.15 -6.92
CA GLU A 20 7.91 -9.32 -7.79
C GLU A 20 6.48 -9.58 -8.30
N SER A 21 5.45 -9.38 -7.47
CA SER A 21 4.05 -9.47 -7.87
C SER A 21 3.67 -8.40 -8.91
N ALA A 22 3.98 -7.12 -8.68
CA ALA A 22 3.68 -6.06 -9.67
C ALA A 22 4.39 -6.29 -11.02
N VAL A 23 5.64 -6.78 -10.97
CA VAL A 23 6.38 -7.22 -12.16
C VAL A 23 5.67 -8.36 -12.87
N THR A 24 5.13 -9.31 -12.11
CA THR A 24 4.43 -10.48 -12.65
C THR A 24 3.13 -10.07 -13.32
N VAL A 25 2.31 -9.23 -12.70
CA VAL A 25 1.09 -8.66 -13.30
C VAL A 25 1.40 -8.00 -14.65
N GLY A 26 2.46 -7.18 -14.68
CA GLY A 26 2.92 -6.52 -15.91
C GLY A 26 3.28 -7.51 -17.03
N LYS A 27 3.98 -8.60 -16.69
CA LYS A 27 4.31 -9.67 -17.65
C LYS A 27 3.07 -10.44 -18.10
N THR A 28 2.17 -10.79 -17.17
CA THR A 28 0.92 -11.49 -17.45
C THR A 28 0.09 -10.72 -18.46
N LEU A 29 -0.03 -9.39 -18.32
CA LEU A 29 -0.68 -8.55 -19.34
C LEU A 29 -0.02 -8.71 -20.71
N HIS A 30 1.30 -8.59 -20.80
CA HIS A 30 1.99 -8.66 -22.10
C HIS A 30 1.77 -10.02 -22.78
N VAL A 31 1.83 -11.10 -22.01
CA VAL A 31 1.56 -12.46 -22.50
C VAL A 31 0.11 -12.62 -22.92
N PHE A 32 -0.84 -12.01 -22.19
CA PHE A 32 -2.24 -11.98 -22.57
C PHE A 32 -2.44 -11.26 -23.92
N ILE A 33 -1.86 -10.07 -24.10
CA ILE A 33 -1.95 -9.31 -25.36
C ILE A 33 -1.44 -10.16 -26.54
N LEU A 34 -0.31 -10.85 -26.35
CA LEU A 34 0.25 -11.77 -27.35
C LEU A 34 -0.67 -12.96 -27.69
N LYS A 35 -1.39 -13.48 -26.70
CA LYS A 35 -2.31 -14.63 -26.89
C LYS A 35 -3.63 -14.19 -27.48
N ALA A 36 -4.11 -13.01 -27.11
CA ALA A 36 -5.35 -12.42 -27.61
C ALA A 36 -5.23 -12.01 -29.08
N SER A 37 -4.02 -11.78 -29.59
CA SER A 37 -3.82 -11.21 -30.92
C SER A 37 -4.04 -12.13 -32.14
N ASP A 38 -4.27 -13.43 -31.94
CA ASP A 38 -5.00 -14.38 -32.80
C ASP A 38 -4.85 -15.81 -32.20
N PRO A 39 -5.88 -16.39 -31.57
CA PRO A 39 -5.78 -17.69 -30.91
C PRO A 39 -5.68 -18.91 -31.84
N ASN A 40 -5.81 -18.76 -33.17
CA ASN A 40 -5.66 -19.87 -34.13
C ASN A 40 -4.26 -19.96 -34.78
N ASP A 41 -3.28 -19.19 -34.31
CA ASP A 41 -2.16 -18.82 -35.17
C ASP A 41 -0.96 -19.79 -35.16
N ILE A 42 -1.03 -20.79 -36.06
CA ILE A 42 0.17 -21.42 -36.66
C ILE A 42 1.13 -20.33 -37.19
N ASN A 43 0.67 -19.11 -37.51
CA ASN A 43 1.54 -17.98 -37.87
C ASN A 43 2.20 -17.26 -36.71
N ILE A 44 1.85 -17.36 -35.42
CA ILE A 44 2.73 -16.77 -34.39
C ILE A 44 4.05 -17.54 -34.41
N LYS A 45 3.96 -18.87 -34.46
CA LYS A 45 5.14 -19.74 -34.57
C LYS A 45 5.87 -19.53 -35.90
N ALA A 46 5.16 -19.42 -37.01
CA ALA A 46 5.75 -19.18 -38.33
C ALA A 46 6.32 -17.75 -38.51
N LYS A 47 5.68 -16.72 -37.97
CA LYS A 47 6.16 -15.33 -37.95
C LYS A 47 7.37 -15.20 -37.02
N LEU A 48 7.36 -15.86 -35.85
CA LEU A 48 8.55 -15.98 -35.00
C LEU A 48 9.69 -16.70 -35.72
N LEU A 49 9.42 -17.81 -36.41
CA LEU A 49 10.39 -18.48 -37.28
C LEU A 49 10.92 -17.52 -38.37
N ASN A 50 10.05 -16.71 -38.97
CA ASN A 50 10.42 -15.69 -39.95
C ASN A 50 11.34 -14.61 -39.35
N VAL A 51 11.05 -14.11 -38.14
CA VAL A 51 11.94 -13.19 -37.40
C VAL A 51 13.32 -13.81 -37.20
N MET A 52 13.38 -15.12 -36.90
CA MET A 52 14.65 -15.82 -36.73
C MET A 52 15.42 -16.02 -38.04
N SER A 53 14.74 -16.21 -39.16
CA SER A 53 15.37 -16.40 -40.48
C SER A 53 15.68 -15.10 -41.20
N ASN A 54 15.06 -13.98 -40.82
CA ASN A 54 15.22 -12.69 -41.48
C ASN A 54 16.26 -11.80 -40.77
N THR A 55 17.38 -11.54 -41.44
CA THR A 55 18.50 -10.75 -40.92
C THR A 55 18.15 -9.29 -40.62
N GLN A 56 17.24 -8.67 -41.38
CA GLN A 56 16.78 -7.29 -41.13
C GLN A 56 15.90 -7.19 -39.89
N LEU A 57 15.14 -8.25 -39.57
CA LEU A 57 14.30 -8.27 -38.38
C LEU A 57 15.12 -8.59 -37.14
N ARG A 58 16.09 -9.50 -37.28
CA ARG A 58 17.05 -9.80 -36.21
C ARG A 58 17.82 -8.57 -35.75
N SER A 59 18.21 -7.66 -36.65
CA SER A 59 18.97 -6.46 -36.27
C SER A 59 18.21 -5.48 -35.36
N ARG A 60 16.89 -5.65 -35.19
CA ARG A 60 16.07 -4.88 -34.24
C ARG A 60 16.15 -5.39 -32.79
N PHE A 61 16.74 -6.58 -32.59
CA PHE A 61 16.96 -7.17 -31.27
C PHE A 61 18.40 -6.92 -30.82
N THR A 62 18.62 -6.84 -29.51
CA THR A 62 19.95 -6.65 -28.92
C THR A 62 20.76 -7.94 -28.98
N LYS A 63 22.09 -7.82 -28.77
CA LYS A 63 22.98 -8.98 -28.70
C LYS A 63 22.56 -9.98 -27.61
N ASP A 64 22.00 -9.48 -26.52
CA ASP A 64 21.58 -10.28 -25.37
C ASP A 64 20.23 -10.98 -25.60
N GLU A 65 19.39 -10.46 -26.51
CA GLU A 65 18.09 -11.04 -26.88
C GLU A 65 18.25 -12.18 -27.93
N HIS A 66 19.31 -12.16 -28.75
CA HIS A 66 19.54 -13.15 -29.81
C HIS A 66 19.61 -14.62 -29.36
N PRO A 67 20.23 -14.98 -28.21
CA PRO A 67 20.24 -16.36 -27.72
C PRO A 67 18.84 -16.90 -27.42
N PHE A 68 17.94 -16.06 -26.90
CA PHE A 68 16.55 -16.44 -26.58
C PHE A 68 15.75 -16.71 -27.85
N LEU A 69 15.97 -15.91 -28.90
CA LEU A 69 15.42 -16.18 -30.22
C LEU A 69 15.98 -17.51 -30.76
N LYS A 70 17.30 -17.67 -30.83
CA LYS A 70 17.95 -18.86 -31.42
C LYS A 70 17.62 -20.18 -30.72
N SER A 71 17.47 -20.17 -29.40
CA SER A 71 17.21 -21.37 -28.59
C SER A 71 15.78 -21.89 -28.71
N GLY A 72 14.87 -21.12 -29.32
CA GLY A 72 13.46 -21.47 -29.39
C GLY A 72 12.73 -21.41 -28.05
N VAL A 73 13.35 -20.87 -27.00
CA VAL A 73 12.74 -20.69 -25.66
C VAL A 73 11.45 -19.86 -25.74
N VAL A 74 11.39 -18.93 -26.69
CA VAL A 74 10.20 -18.13 -27.05
C VAL A 74 8.97 -19.01 -27.34
N PHE A 75 9.16 -20.23 -27.85
CA PHE A 75 8.08 -21.16 -28.19
C PHE A 75 7.63 -22.05 -27.04
N SER A 76 8.47 -22.23 -26.02
CA SER A 76 8.20 -23.14 -24.90
C SER A 76 7.70 -22.42 -23.66
N ASN A 77 8.09 -21.15 -23.44
CA ASN A 77 7.67 -20.39 -22.27
C ASN A 77 7.79 -18.87 -22.46
N LEU A 78 6.70 -18.21 -22.88
CA LEU A 78 6.66 -16.75 -23.04
C LEU A 78 6.93 -16.00 -21.72
N ASP A 79 6.64 -16.60 -20.57
CA ASP A 79 6.81 -15.96 -19.25
C ASP A 79 8.30 -15.76 -18.87
N THR A 80 9.20 -16.47 -19.57
CA THR A 80 10.66 -16.34 -19.39
C THR A 80 11.26 -15.15 -20.14
N LEU A 81 10.52 -14.57 -21.08
CA LEU A 81 10.98 -13.43 -21.85
C LEU A 81 10.87 -12.16 -21.02
N ASP A 82 11.85 -11.27 -21.18
CA ASP A 82 11.74 -9.95 -20.60
C ASP A 82 10.62 -9.14 -21.30
N ILE A 83 10.09 -8.17 -20.58
CA ILE A 83 8.95 -7.36 -21.01
C ILE A 83 9.21 -6.55 -22.30
N CYS A 84 10.46 -6.15 -22.55
CA CYS A 84 10.88 -5.42 -23.75
C CYS A 84 10.91 -6.35 -24.96
N MET A 85 11.40 -7.57 -24.75
CA MET A 85 11.41 -8.60 -25.78
C MET A 85 9.98 -9.01 -26.14
N LEU A 86 9.11 -9.22 -25.14
CA LEU A 86 7.67 -9.46 -25.33
C LEU A 86 7.02 -8.31 -26.11
N HIS A 87 7.30 -7.07 -25.75
CA HIS A 87 6.77 -5.89 -26.44
C HIS A 87 7.19 -5.82 -27.93
N LYS A 88 8.48 -6.04 -28.23
CA LYS A 88 8.97 -6.11 -29.62
C LYS A 88 8.30 -7.24 -30.41
N LEU A 89 8.06 -8.37 -29.75
CA LEU A 89 7.35 -9.50 -30.34
C LEU A 89 5.87 -9.17 -30.60
N VAL A 90 5.16 -8.53 -29.66
CA VAL A 90 3.77 -8.06 -29.87
C VAL A 90 3.71 -7.14 -31.09
N TYR A 91 4.58 -6.13 -31.11
CA TYR A 91 4.61 -5.11 -32.15
C TYR A 91 4.78 -5.70 -33.56
N TYR A 92 5.64 -6.73 -33.66
CA TYR A 92 5.91 -7.41 -34.93
C TYR A 92 4.87 -8.47 -35.29
N LEU A 93 4.50 -9.35 -34.36
CA LEU A 93 3.62 -10.49 -34.65
C LEU A 93 2.19 -10.05 -35.01
N CYS A 94 1.76 -8.91 -34.47
CA CYS A 94 0.41 -8.40 -34.62
C CYS A 94 0.29 -7.36 -35.75
N ASP A 95 1.36 -7.11 -36.54
CA ASP A 95 1.42 -6.06 -37.57
C ASP A 95 0.94 -4.69 -37.06
N LEU A 96 1.36 -4.31 -35.85
CA LEU A 96 0.89 -3.10 -35.15
C LEU A 96 1.65 -1.83 -35.53
N GLU A 97 2.72 -1.94 -36.34
CA GLU A 97 3.58 -0.82 -36.78
C GLU A 97 2.80 0.41 -37.27
N ASN A 98 1.62 0.21 -37.85
CA ASN A 98 0.79 1.29 -38.40
C ASN A 98 -0.64 1.35 -37.84
N LYS A 99 -1.01 0.45 -36.90
CA LYS A 99 -2.42 0.27 -36.49
C LYS A 99 -2.74 0.81 -35.09
N ALA A 100 -1.76 0.88 -34.19
CA ALA A 100 -2.00 1.30 -32.81
C ALA A 100 -0.76 1.96 -32.17
N PRO A 101 -0.34 3.15 -32.64
CA PRO A 101 0.82 3.86 -32.08
C PRO A 101 0.66 4.17 -30.58
N GLU A 102 -0.57 4.39 -30.13
CA GLU A 102 -0.90 4.61 -28.72
C GLU A 102 -0.63 3.38 -27.85
N LEU A 103 -0.86 2.16 -28.38
CA LEU A 103 -0.57 0.92 -27.66
C LEU A 103 0.94 0.75 -27.42
N GLU A 104 1.78 1.15 -28.37
CA GLU A 104 3.22 1.09 -28.20
C GLU A 104 3.68 2.02 -27.07
N SER A 105 3.20 3.27 -27.10
CA SER A 105 3.46 4.27 -26.07
C SER A 105 3.01 3.78 -24.69
N ASN A 106 1.79 3.23 -24.60
CA ASN A 106 1.23 2.71 -23.36
C ASN A 106 2.04 1.53 -22.79
N LEU A 107 2.44 0.58 -23.63
CA LEU A 107 3.28 -0.55 -23.19
C LEU A 107 4.67 -0.09 -22.73
N ARG A 108 5.24 0.94 -23.37
CA ARG A 108 6.51 1.53 -22.94
C ARG A 108 6.38 2.23 -21.59
N THR A 109 5.32 3.01 -21.38
CA THR A 109 5.00 3.62 -20.08
C THR A 109 4.80 2.55 -19.01
N LEU A 110 4.12 1.45 -19.34
CA LEU A 110 3.88 0.33 -18.44
C LEU A 110 5.18 -0.32 -17.99
N LYS A 111 6.08 -0.57 -18.94
CA LYS A 111 7.43 -1.06 -18.66
C LYS A 111 8.20 -0.09 -17.76
N ASN A 112 8.16 1.20 -18.04
CA ASN A 112 8.87 2.20 -17.26
C ASN A 112 8.35 2.26 -15.83
N ASN A 113 7.02 2.37 -15.63
CA ASN A 113 6.42 2.37 -14.29
C ASN A 113 6.73 1.07 -13.52
N ARG A 114 6.70 -0.08 -14.19
CA ARG A 114 7.11 -1.36 -13.60
C ARG A 114 8.59 -1.37 -13.21
N ASN A 115 9.46 -0.84 -14.05
CA ASN A 115 10.89 -0.74 -13.78
C ASN A 115 11.18 0.23 -12.63
N ASP A 116 10.45 1.35 -12.55
CA ASP A 116 10.56 2.30 -11.44
C ASP A 116 10.22 1.60 -10.13
N ILE A 117 9.12 0.85 -10.06
CA ILE A 117 8.77 0.04 -8.88
C ILE A 117 9.87 -1.00 -8.57
N ALA A 118 10.46 -1.63 -9.59
CA ALA A 118 11.45 -2.69 -9.41
C ALA A 118 12.85 -2.20 -9.03
N HIS A 119 13.20 -0.97 -9.44
CA HIS A 119 14.54 -0.41 -9.29
C HIS A 119 14.60 0.77 -8.31
N ASN A 120 13.48 1.24 -7.78
CA ASN A 120 13.51 2.20 -6.69
C ASN A 120 14.22 1.55 -5.50
N THR A 121 15.41 2.06 -5.20
CA THR A 121 16.52 1.35 -4.55
C THR A 121 16.31 1.16 -3.04
N ASP A 122 15.32 1.83 -2.47
CA ASP A 122 14.80 1.52 -1.15
C ASP A 122 13.66 0.50 -1.25
N LEU A 123 14.00 -0.74 -1.60
CA LEU A 123 13.09 -1.90 -1.51
C LEU A 123 12.46 -2.03 -0.11
N ASN A 124 12.97 -1.33 0.90
CA ASN A 124 12.41 -1.28 2.25
C ASN A 124 11.23 -0.29 2.40
N LYS A 125 10.95 0.56 1.40
CA LYS A 125 9.94 1.62 1.43
C LYS A 125 8.78 1.40 0.44
N PHE A 126 8.17 0.21 0.46
CA PHE A 126 6.76 0.07 0.01
C PHE A 126 5.79 0.72 1.02
N THR A 127 6.19 1.89 1.52
CA THR A 127 5.54 2.68 2.54
C THR A 127 5.36 4.12 2.10
N ASP A 128 5.77 4.45 0.87
CA ASP A 128 5.67 5.80 0.34
C ASP A 128 4.48 5.95 -0.62
N LEU A 129 3.98 7.18 -0.67
CA LEU A 129 2.92 7.62 -1.57
C LEU A 129 3.28 7.39 -3.05
N PHE A 130 4.58 7.47 -3.38
CA PHE A 130 5.07 7.22 -4.73
C PHE A 130 4.71 5.82 -5.22
N THR A 131 4.92 4.80 -4.41
CA THR A 131 4.61 3.41 -4.76
C THR A 131 3.12 3.20 -4.96
N PHE A 132 2.29 3.74 -4.06
CA PHE A 132 0.83 3.72 -4.19
C PHE A 132 0.39 4.33 -5.52
N ARG A 133 0.87 5.55 -5.81
CA ARG A 133 0.59 6.26 -7.06
C ARG A 133 1.02 5.47 -8.28
N LYS A 134 2.22 4.89 -8.28
CA LYS A 134 2.71 4.10 -9.41
C LYS A 134 1.87 2.86 -9.67
N ILE A 135 1.35 2.20 -8.63
CA ILE A 135 0.48 1.05 -8.78
C ILE A 135 -0.91 1.45 -9.34
N GLU A 136 -1.49 2.56 -8.89
CA GLU A 136 -2.75 3.05 -9.48
C GLU A 136 -2.55 3.57 -10.92
N GLU A 137 -1.42 4.21 -11.24
CA GLU A 137 -1.03 4.55 -12.62
C GLU A 137 -0.92 3.30 -13.49
N LEU A 138 -0.30 2.22 -12.97
CA LEU A 138 -0.26 0.93 -13.67
C LEU A 138 -1.67 0.39 -13.90
N ARG A 139 -2.57 0.45 -12.90
CA ARG A 139 -3.95 -0.01 -13.02
C ARG A 139 -4.68 0.67 -14.18
N VAL A 140 -4.67 1.99 -14.21
CA VAL A 140 -5.30 2.78 -15.29
C VAL A 140 -4.71 2.38 -16.63
N LEU A 141 -3.38 2.24 -16.70
CA LEU A 141 -2.69 1.88 -17.93
C LEU A 141 -3.03 0.45 -18.40
N PHE A 142 -3.16 -0.51 -17.49
CA PHE A 142 -3.64 -1.86 -17.80
C PHE A 142 -5.03 -1.82 -18.42
N GLU A 143 -5.96 -1.10 -17.80
CA GLU A 143 -7.33 -0.95 -18.31
C GLU A 143 -7.35 -0.25 -19.68
N THR A 144 -6.57 0.82 -19.87
CA THR A 144 -6.45 1.52 -21.15
C THR A 144 -5.92 0.60 -22.24
N ILE A 145 -4.88 -0.19 -21.95
CA ILE A 145 -4.31 -1.14 -22.90
C ILE A 145 -5.34 -2.20 -23.27
N LEU A 146 -6.02 -2.79 -22.27
CA LEU A 146 -7.00 -3.85 -22.47
C LEU A 146 -8.23 -3.38 -23.25
N LYS A 147 -8.77 -2.21 -22.95
CA LYS A 147 -9.88 -1.61 -23.71
C LYS A 147 -9.43 -1.20 -25.13
N GLY A 148 -8.19 -0.73 -25.27
CA GLY A 148 -7.63 -0.37 -26.57
C GLY A 148 -7.51 -1.56 -27.52
N ILE A 149 -7.21 -2.74 -26.99
CA ILE A 149 -7.13 -3.98 -27.78
C ILE A 149 -8.47 -4.70 -27.94
N GLU A 150 -9.51 -4.35 -27.17
CA GLU A 150 -10.88 -4.89 -27.32
C GLU A 150 -11.41 -4.66 -28.73
N ASN A 151 -11.14 -3.49 -29.28
CA ASN A 151 -11.49 -3.14 -30.65
C ASN A 151 -10.73 -3.97 -31.71
N LEU A 152 -9.62 -4.61 -31.31
CA LEU A 152 -8.80 -5.43 -32.19
C LEU A 152 -9.12 -6.92 -32.06
N TYR A 153 -9.56 -7.38 -30.88
CA TYR A 153 -9.71 -8.80 -30.57
C TYR A 153 -10.99 -9.08 -29.76
N VAL A 154 -11.87 -9.92 -30.30
CA VAL A 154 -13.12 -10.37 -29.64
C VAL A 154 -12.77 -11.33 -28.50
N THR A 155 -12.41 -10.81 -27.32
CA THR A 155 -12.03 -11.62 -26.15
C THR A 155 -12.65 -11.09 -24.85
N ASN A 156 -12.66 -11.95 -23.83
CA ASN A 156 -13.22 -11.70 -22.50
C ASN A 156 -12.32 -10.75 -21.67
N ILE A 157 -12.28 -9.49 -22.09
CA ILE A 157 -11.38 -8.46 -21.56
C ILE A 157 -11.79 -7.99 -20.17
N ASP A 158 -13.08 -7.90 -19.90
CA ASP A 158 -13.59 -7.51 -18.57
C ASP A 158 -13.13 -8.48 -17.47
N ASP A 159 -13.16 -9.79 -17.73
CA ASP A 159 -12.66 -10.79 -16.78
C ASP A 159 -11.16 -10.62 -16.52
N LYS A 160 -10.38 -10.22 -17.54
CA LYS A 160 -8.95 -9.95 -17.38
C LYS A 160 -8.63 -8.64 -16.68
N ILE A 161 -9.41 -7.60 -16.94
CA ILE A 161 -9.36 -6.36 -16.16
C ILE A 161 -9.61 -6.69 -14.69
N LYS A 162 -10.64 -7.51 -14.40
CA LYS A 162 -10.99 -7.92 -13.04
C LYS A 162 -9.87 -8.73 -12.39
N GLU A 163 -9.28 -9.69 -13.09
CA GLU A 163 -8.15 -10.50 -12.59
C GLU A 163 -6.95 -9.63 -12.22
N ILE A 164 -6.53 -8.73 -13.13
CA ILE A 164 -5.42 -7.78 -12.87
C ILE A 164 -5.77 -6.85 -11.70
N ASN A 165 -7.00 -6.35 -11.64
CA ASN A 165 -7.42 -5.46 -10.56
C ASN A 165 -7.34 -6.15 -9.19
N ILE A 166 -7.76 -7.42 -9.10
CA ILE A 166 -7.63 -8.24 -7.89
C ILE A 166 -6.15 -8.42 -7.51
N GLU A 167 -5.27 -8.73 -8.48
CA GLU A 167 -3.84 -8.88 -8.20
C GLU A 167 -3.20 -7.57 -7.70
N LEU A 168 -3.58 -6.43 -8.28
CA LEU A 168 -3.11 -5.11 -7.84
C LEU A 168 -3.66 -4.73 -6.46
N ASP A 169 -4.92 -5.05 -6.17
CA ASP A 169 -5.51 -4.84 -4.83
C ASP A 169 -4.75 -5.65 -3.79
N ASN A 170 -4.46 -6.92 -4.06
CA ASN A 170 -3.66 -7.77 -3.17
C ASN A 170 -2.26 -7.18 -2.89
N ILE A 171 -1.65 -6.51 -3.88
CA ILE A 171 -0.37 -5.81 -3.68
C ILE A 171 -0.57 -4.58 -2.79
N LEU A 172 -1.58 -3.76 -3.09
CA LEU A 172 -1.90 -2.51 -2.40
C LEU A 172 -2.36 -2.71 -0.96
N GLU A 173 -3.04 -3.80 -0.63
CA GLU A 173 -3.42 -4.15 0.74
C GLU A 173 -2.20 -4.24 1.66
N ASN A 174 -1.02 -4.48 1.09
CA ASN A 174 0.22 -4.57 1.83
C ASN A 174 1.03 -3.28 1.81
N VAL A 175 0.62 -2.25 1.07
CA VAL A 175 1.23 -0.91 1.08
C VAL A 175 0.67 -0.13 2.28
N GLU A 176 1.54 0.34 3.16
CA GLU A 176 1.17 1.23 4.28
C GLU A 176 1.78 2.60 4.02
N VAL A 177 0.98 3.57 3.59
CA VAL A 177 1.47 4.93 3.30
C VAL A 177 1.77 5.63 4.62
N GLU A 178 3.04 5.89 4.89
CA GLU A 178 3.49 6.67 6.04
C GLU A 178 3.47 8.15 5.70
N VAL A 179 2.94 8.97 6.62
CA VAL A 179 2.73 10.40 6.43
C VAL A 179 3.29 11.12 7.64
N GLY A 180 4.32 11.93 7.43
CA GLY A 180 4.80 12.90 8.42
C GLY A 180 4.10 14.25 8.29
N ASP A 181 4.35 15.15 9.25
CA ASP A 181 3.78 16.51 9.31
C ASP A 181 3.89 17.29 7.99
N LEU A 182 5.06 17.24 7.36
CA LEU A 182 5.37 18.02 6.16
C LEU A 182 4.76 17.45 4.87
N GLU A 183 4.15 16.27 4.93
CA GLU A 183 3.70 15.51 3.76
C GLU A 183 2.16 15.45 3.63
N ILE A 184 1.43 15.97 4.62
CA ILE A 184 -0.04 15.88 4.69
C ILE A 184 -0.71 16.60 3.51
N GLU A 185 -0.28 17.82 3.17
CA GLU A 185 -0.85 18.58 2.05
C GLU A 185 -0.58 17.89 0.70
N ALA A 186 0.65 17.41 0.50
CA ALA A 186 1.02 16.68 -0.70
C ALA A 186 0.21 15.40 -0.86
N LEU A 187 0.02 14.66 0.23
CA LEU A 187 -0.83 13.47 0.23
C LEU A 187 -2.28 13.83 -0.10
N LEU A 188 -2.86 14.81 0.58
CA LEU A 188 -4.25 15.22 0.34
C LEU A 188 -4.48 15.55 -1.14
N LYS A 189 -3.57 16.32 -1.75
CA LYS A 189 -3.63 16.65 -3.17
C LYS A 189 -3.55 15.40 -4.05
N ASP A 190 -2.60 14.52 -3.79
CA ASP A 190 -2.46 13.29 -4.58
C ASP A 190 -3.68 12.36 -4.43
N LEU A 191 -4.31 12.27 -3.25
CA LEU A 191 -5.54 11.49 -3.07
C LEU A 191 -6.72 12.10 -3.82
N GLN A 192 -6.82 13.43 -3.88
CA GLN A 192 -7.82 14.13 -4.67
C GLN A 192 -7.60 13.90 -6.18
N ASP A 193 -6.35 13.93 -6.63
CA ASP A 193 -5.99 13.71 -8.03
C ASP A 193 -6.22 12.25 -8.47
N ILE A 194 -5.89 11.28 -7.61
CA ILE A 194 -6.07 9.84 -7.88
C ILE A 194 -7.54 9.42 -7.71
N GLY A 195 -8.28 10.08 -6.83
CA GLY A 195 -9.67 9.76 -6.51
C GLY A 195 -9.84 8.44 -5.75
N LYS A 196 -8.78 7.91 -5.15
CA LYS A 196 -8.76 6.66 -4.37
C LYS A 196 -7.78 6.77 -3.21
N CYS A 197 -8.15 6.23 -2.06
CA CYS A 197 -7.29 6.17 -0.88
C CYS A 197 -6.44 4.89 -0.83
N PRO A 198 -5.35 4.84 -0.04
CA PRO A 198 -4.62 3.62 0.25
C PRO A 198 -5.39 2.71 1.22
N PHE A 199 -5.17 1.39 1.18
CA PHE A 199 -5.79 0.47 2.16
C PHE A 199 -5.27 0.66 3.59
N LYS A 200 -4.03 1.11 3.74
CA LYS A 200 -3.39 1.37 5.03
C LYS A 200 -2.67 2.70 4.99
N VAL A 201 -2.96 3.56 5.96
CA VAL A 201 -2.30 4.84 6.13
C VAL A 201 -1.82 4.95 7.56
N LYS A 202 -0.55 5.30 7.73
CA LYS A 202 0.07 5.57 9.03
C LYS A 202 0.42 7.04 9.09
N ILE A 203 -0.25 7.77 9.97
CA ILE A 203 -0.09 9.20 10.16
C ILE A 203 0.69 9.39 11.45
N GLU A 204 1.89 9.97 11.33
CA GLU A 204 2.74 10.34 12.46
C GLU A 204 2.89 11.85 12.53
N ILE A 205 2.30 12.45 13.56
CA ILE A 205 2.41 13.87 13.84
C ILE A 205 3.51 14.07 14.87
N LYS A 206 4.58 14.80 14.54
CA LYS A 206 5.76 14.96 15.40
C LYS A 206 5.84 16.34 16.04
N ASP A 207 5.41 17.36 15.31
CA ASP A 207 5.40 18.75 15.73
C ASP A 207 3.97 19.27 15.96
N TYR A 208 3.86 20.44 16.59
CA TYR A 208 2.59 21.01 17.06
C TYR A 208 1.44 20.90 16.03
N PRO A 209 0.34 20.19 16.35
CA PRO A 209 -0.79 19.97 15.45
C PRO A 209 -1.49 21.27 14.98
N THR A 210 -1.27 22.39 15.67
CA THR A 210 -1.75 23.72 15.30
C THR A 210 -1.29 24.18 13.91
N TYR A 211 -0.31 23.52 13.30
CA TYR A 211 0.17 23.84 11.95
C TYR A 211 -0.34 22.90 10.84
N CYS A 212 -1.13 21.87 11.15
CA CYS A 212 -1.66 20.95 10.15
C CYS A 212 -3.14 21.24 9.84
N SER A 213 -3.42 22.38 9.19
CA SER A 213 -4.78 22.70 8.71
C SER A 213 -5.33 21.61 7.78
N GLU A 214 -4.45 20.99 7.00
CA GLU A 214 -4.78 19.98 5.99
C GLU A 214 -5.04 18.59 6.56
N LEU A 215 -4.80 18.37 7.85
CA LEU A 215 -5.00 17.05 8.45
C LEU A 215 -6.48 16.68 8.56
N ILE A 216 -7.34 17.61 8.96
CA ILE A 216 -8.79 17.34 9.02
C ILE A 216 -9.34 17.02 7.62
N PRO A 217 -9.08 17.84 6.58
CA PRO A 217 -9.44 17.51 5.19
C PRO A 217 -8.89 16.16 4.70
N LEU A 218 -7.65 15.79 5.07
CA LEU A 218 -7.10 14.48 4.77
C LEU A 218 -7.93 13.36 5.43
N LEU A 219 -8.18 13.46 6.73
CA LEU A 219 -8.92 12.44 7.46
C LEU A 219 -10.37 12.33 6.98
N GLU A 220 -11.01 13.44 6.61
CA GLU A 220 -12.31 13.43 5.94
C GLU A 220 -12.26 12.75 4.57
N THR A 221 -11.22 13.00 3.78
CA THR A 221 -11.05 12.37 2.46
C THR A 221 -10.87 10.87 2.61
N LEU A 222 -10.06 10.42 3.58
CA LEU A 222 -9.90 9.01 3.92
C LEU A 222 -11.21 8.39 4.44
N GLY A 223 -11.98 9.12 5.24
CA GLY A 223 -13.26 8.67 5.80
C GLY A 223 -14.38 8.55 4.77
N LYS A 224 -14.41 9.43 3.76
CA LYS A 224 -15.44 9.48 2.72
C LYS A 224 -15.18 8.55 1.54
N ASP A 225 -14.02 7.92 1.45
CA ASP A 225 -13.73 7.00 0.35
C ASP A 225 -14.62 5.76 0.42
N ILE A 226 -15.54 5.64 -0.55
CA ILE A 226 -16.46 4.51 -0.67
C ILE A 226 -15.86 3.32 -1.41
N THR A 227 -14.71 3.52 -2.07
CA THR A 227 -14.11 2.52 -2.96
C THR A 227 -13.40 1.42 -2.20
N ARG A 228 -12.93 1.69 -0.98
CA ARG A 228 -12.23 0.69 -0.15
C ARG A 228 -12.26 1.02 1.34
N GLU A 229 -12.07 -0.01 2.16
CA GLU A 229 -11.86 0.12 3.59
C GLU A 229 -10.42 0.57 3.87
N THR A 230 -10.26 1.81 4.33
CA THR A 230 -8.94 2.36 4.71
C THR A 230 -8.68 2.12 6.20
N ARG A 231 -7.53 1.55 6.55
CA ARG A 231 -7.09 1.38 7.93
C ARG A 231 -6.10 2.45 8.31
N VAL A 232 -6.42 3.24 9.33
CA VAL A 232 -5.56 4.31 9.82
C VAL A 232 -4.85 3.88 11.10
N ARG A 233 -3.54 4.13 11.14
CA ARG A 233 -2.75 4.21 12.37
C ARG A 233 -2.42 5.66 12.62
N PHE A 234 -2.84 6.18 13.76
CA PHE A 234 -2.69 7.60 14.07
C PHE A 234 -1.83 7.80 15.31
N GLN A 235 -0.74 8.54 15.15
CA GLN A 235 0.19 8.85 16.23
C GLN A 235 0.37 10.35 16.37
N VAL A 236 0.25 10.85 17.60
CA VAL A 236 0.68 12.21 17.95
C VAL A 236 1.84 12.10 18.92
N TYR A 237 3.05 12.40 18.44
CA TYR A 237 4.20 12.62 19.30
C TYR A 237 4.14 14.03 19.84
N LYS A 238 4.29 14.11 21.15
CA LYS A 238 4.88 15.25 21.80
C LYS A 238 6.21 14.75 22.35
N PRO A 239 7.34 15.49 22.25
CA PRO A 239 8.54 15.10 22.97
C PRO A 239 8.17 14.92 24.45
N PHE A 240 8.53 13.76 24.99
CA PHE A 240 8.24 13.33 26.36
C PHE A 240 8.88 14.24 27.43
N PHE A 241 9.54 15.35 27.07
CA PHE A 241 10.60 15.95 27.87
C PHE A 241 10.58 17.48 28.05
N ASP A 242 9.58 18.23 27.56
CA ASP A 242 9.57 19.69 27.78
C ASP A 242 8.41 20.14 28.71
N ASP A 243 8.85 20.61 29.88
CA ASP A 243 8.19 20.97 31.15
C ASP A 243 7.21 22.17 31.13
N VAL A 244 6.67 22.56 29.97
CA VAL A 244 5.88 23.79 29.88
C VAL A 244 4.39 23.46 29.87
N ASP A 245 3.67 23.66 30.98
CA ASP A 245 2.20 23.76 31.13
C ASP A 245 1.38 23.51 29.86
N LEU A 246 1.41 22.27 29.39
CA LEU A 246 0.79 21.89 28.14
C LEU A 246 -0.61 21.45 28.50
N GLN A 247 -1.54 22.40 28.39
CA GLN A 247 -2.96 22.12 28.16
C GLN A 247 -3.04 20.88 27.29
N PHE A 248 -3.69 19.83 27.82
CA PHE A 248 -3.85 18.55 27.16
C PHE A 248 -4.29 18.82 25.73
N TYR A 249 -3.37 18.65 24.78
CA TYR A 249 -3.68 18.85 23.38
C TYR A 249 -4.71 17.80 23.01
N ASP A 250 -5.93 18.28 22.83
CA ASP A 250 -7.05 17.42 22.54
C ASP A 250 -6.96 16.97 21.08
N SER A 251 -6.51 15.73 20.89
CA SER A 251 -6.46 15.11 19.57
C SER A 251 -7.85 14.75 19.03
N GLN A 252 -8.90 14.92 19.84
CA GLN A 252 -10.30 14.63 19.48
C GLN A 252 -10.72 15.30 18.18
N LYS A 253 -10.35 16.56 17.95
CA LYS A 253 -10.71 17.29 16.73
C LYS A 253 -10.15 16.67 15.45
N TYR A 254 -9.05 15.93 15.53
CA TYR A 254 -8.46 15.24 14.39
C TYR A 254 -9.08 13.86 14.19
N LEU A 255 -9.47 13.20 15.27
CA LEU A 255 -10.04 11.87 15.19
C LEU A 255 -11.54 11.89 14.86
N SER A 256 -12.25 12.99 15.11
CA SER A 256 -13.70 13.08 14.85
C SER A 256 -14.11 12.68 13.43
N PRO A 257 -13.40 13.05 12.33
CA PRO A 257 -13.74 12.57 10.98
C PRO A 257 -13.58 11.05 10.80
N LEU A 258 -12.73 10.40 11.60
CA LEU A 258 -12.52 8.95 11.57
C LEU A 258 -13.52 8.20 12.44
N LEU A 259 -14.17 8.88 13.38
CA LEU A 259 -15.16 8.29 14.30
C LEU A 259 -16.60 8.61 13.91
N ASP A 260 -16.80 9.43 12.88
CA ASP A 260 -18.11 9.70 12.30
C ASP A 260 -18.76 8.39 11.82
N GLU A 261 -20.06 8.21 12.07
CA GLU A 261 -20.79 7.00 11.67
C GLU A 261 -20.82 6.80 10.14
N GLU A 262 -20.70 7.88 9.38
CA GLU A 262 -20.62 7.84 7.91
C GLU A 262 -19.19 7.50 7.44
N SER A 263 -18.20 7.55 8.32
CA SER A 263 -16.80 7.24 8.00
C SER A 263 -16.64 5.75 7.73
N ARG A 264 -16.10 5.42 6.56
CA ARG A 264 -15.71 4.02 6.21
C ARG A 264 -14.29 3.69 6.63
N CYS A 265 -13.57 4.67 7.15
CA CYS A 265 -12.22 4.50 7.64
C CYS A 265 -12.22 3.74 8.97
N GLN A 266 -11.37 2.74 9.09
CA GLN A 266 -11.17 1.99 10.33
C GLN A 266 -9.94 2.49 11.06
N LEU A 267 -10.14 3.18 12.18
CA LEU A 267 -9.07 3.49 13.11
C LEU A 267 -8.64 2.21 13.84
N THR A 268 -7.52 1.62 13.45
CA THR A 268 -7.05 0.33 13.98
C THR A 268 -6.02 0.46 15.09
N TRP A 269 -5.32 1.59 15.10
CA TRP A 269 -4.23 1.88 16.03
C TRP A 269 -4.21 3.35 16.37
N TYR A 270 -4.11 3.67 17.66
CA TYR A 270 -3.99 5.05 18.12
C TYR A 270 -2.92 5.18 19.21
N ARG A 271 -2.13 6.25 19.15
CA ARG A 271 -1.22 6.67 20.22
C ARG A 271 -1.27 8.17 20.46
N GLY A 272 -1.61 8.57 21.68
CA GLY A 272 -1.68 9.98 22.09
C GLY A 272 -2.50 10.21 23.34
N ASN A 273 -2.92 11.46 23.53
CA ASN A 273 -3.81 11.89 24.62
C ASN A 273 -5.27 11.90 24.14
N MET A 274 -6.18 11.40 24.98
CA MET A 274 -7.60 11.32 24.66
C MET A 274 -8.47 11.78 25.83
N SER A 275 -9.55 12.50 25.53
CA SER A 275 -10.59 12.87 26.49
C SER A 275 -11.46 11.67 26.88
N ASN A 276 -12.18 11.77 28.00
CA ASN A 276 -13.07 10.71 28.48
C ASN A 276 -14.24 10.49 27.50
N GLU A 277 -14.77 11.57 26.96
CA GLU A 277 -15.81 11.58 25.94
C GLU A 277 -15.35 10.76 24.73
N MET A 278 -14.11 10.97 24.29
CA MET A 278 -13.55 10.33 23.12
C MET A 278 -13.27 8.83 23.32
N ILE A 279 -12.80 8.42 24.51
CA ILE A 279 -12.65 6.99 24.85
C ILE A 279 -14.00 6.26 24.71
N SER A 280 -15.10 6.94 24.98
CA SER A 280 -16.45 6.35 24.96
C SER A 280 -17.00 6.08 23.57
N VAL A 281 -16.41 6.70 22.54
CA VAL A 281 -16.82 6.60 21.13
C VAL A 281 -15.77 5.89 20.27
N LEU A 282 -14.78 5.24 20.90
CA LEU A 282 -13.79 4.45 20.16
C LEU A 282 -14.45 3.33 19.36
N PRO A 283 -14.03 3.10 18.11
CA PRO A 283 -14.69 2.16 17.24
C PRO A 283 -14.27 0.72 17.61
N PRO A 284 -15.16 -0.28 17.43
CA PRO A 284 -14.84 -1.69 17.72
C PRO A 284 -13.75 -2.27 16.80
N THR A 285 -13.45 -1.58 15.71
CA THR A 285 -12.37 -1.93 14.77
C THR A 285 -10.99 -1.61 15.33
N MET A 286 -10.89 -0.80 16.38
CA MET A 286 -9.63 -0.50 17.05
C MET A 286 -9.03 -1.77 17.66
N LYS A 287 -7.75 -2.03 17.36
CA LYS A 287 -7.02 -3.20 17.85
C LYS A 287 -5.94 -2.84 18.84
N GLN A 288 -5.36 -1.65 18.73
CA GLN A 288 -4.30 -1.22 19.61
C GLN A 288 -4.50 0.23 20.05
N LEU A 289 -4.34 0.45 21.35
CA LEU A 289 -4.63 1.72 21.98
C LEU A 289 -3.51 2.07 22.96
N TYR A 290 -2.78 3.14 22.68
CA TYR A 290 -1.67 3.64 23.48
C TYR A 290 -2.06 5.01 24.04
N LEU A 291 -2.67 5.01 25.22
CA LEU A 291 -3.20 6.22 25.82
C LEU A 291 -2.22 6.82 26.81
N ARG A 292 -1.95 8.11 26.69
CA ARG A 292 -1.46 8.90 27.82
C ARG A 292 -2.65 9.57 28.49
N MET A 293 -2.75 9.41 29.80
CA MET A 293 -3.89 9.90 30.57
C MET A 293 -3.49 10.28 31.99
N ARG A 294 -4.27 11.15 32.61
CA ARG A 294 -4.11 11.52 34.02
C ARG A 294 -4.70 10.45 34.93
N SER A 295 -4.26 10.46 36.19
CA SER A 295 -4.78 9.57 37.23
C SER A 295 -6.30 9.71 37.47
N ASP A 296 -6.85 10.91 37.35
CA ASP A 296 -8.28 11.19 37.51
C ASP A 296 -9.15 10.59 36.37
N GLN A 297 -8.55 10.21 35.25
CA GLN A 297 -9.26 9.59 34.12
C GLN A 297 -9.36 8.06 34.22
N ILE A 298 -8.65 7.43 35.17
CA ILE A 298 -8.59 5.96 35.31
C ILE A 298 -9.97 5.38 35.61
N GLU A 299 -10.75 6.03 36.47
CA GLU A 299 -12.10 5.57 36.80
C GLU A 299 -12.99 5.51 35.56
N HIS A 300 -12.91 6.54 34.70
CA HIS A 300 -13.66 6.56 33.46
C HIS A 300 -13.22 5.46 32.49
N LEU A 301 -11.91 5.24 32.33
CA LEU A 301 -11.40 4.15 31.51
C LEU A 301 -11.91 2.79 32.00
N ASN A 302 -11.87 2.55 33.31
CA ASN A 302 -12.37 1.31 33.90
C ASN A 302 -13.84 1.05 33.55
N ASN A 303 -14.66 2.10 33.53
CA ASN A 303 -16.06 2.00 33.11
C ASN A 303 -16.23 1.70 31.62
N GLN A 304 -15.26 2.07 30.76
CA GLN A 304 -15.29 1.77 29.32
C GLN A 304 -14.59 0.45 28.94
N LEU A 305 -13.80 -0.17 29.83
CA LEU A 305 -13.09 -1.42 29.54
C LEU A 305 -13.95 -2.54 28.94
N PRO A 306 -15.20 -2.76 29.37
CA PRO A 306 -16.06 -3.77 28.74
C PRO A 306 -16.28 -3.54 27.23
N LYS A 307 -16.28 -2.29 26.76
CA LYS A 307 -16.39 -1.95 25.33
C LYS A 307 -15.05 -2.09 24.60
N LEU A 308 -13.95 -2.09 25.33
CA LEU A 308 -12.59 -2.19 24.82
C LEU A 308 -12.04 -3.62 24.84
N LEU A 309 -12.89 -4.63 25.14
CA LEU A 309 -12.48 -6.03 25.23
C LEU A 309 -11.97 -6.62 23.91
N ASP A 310 -12.35 -6.03 22.78
CA ASP A 310 -11.88 -6.44 21.45
C ASP A 310 -10.48 -5.88 21.09
N LEU A 311 -9.88 -5.08 21.98
CA LEU A 311 -8.51 -4.62 21.84
C LEU A 311 -7.53 -5.80 21.99
N TRP A 312 -6.57 -5.86 21.08
CA TRP A 312 -5.42 -6.76 21.19
C TRP A 312 -4.35 -6.19 22.11
N ASN A 313 -4.26 -4.86 22.21
CA ASN A 313 -3.27 -4.24 23.08
C ASN A 313 -3.80 -2.91 23.63
N LEU A 314 -3.73 -2.76 24.95
CA LEU A 314 -3.97 -1.51 25.65
C LEU A 314 -2.71 -1.16 26.43
N VAL A 315 -2.10 -0.03 26.09
CA VAL A 315 -0.93 0.51 26.79
C VAL A 315 -1.31 1.85 27.38
N LEU A 316 -1.07 2.02 28.67
CA LEU A 316 -1.39 3.24 29.40
C LEU A 316 -0.10 3.93 29.84
N TYR A 317 0.04 5.22 29.57
CA TYR A 317 1.09 6.08 30.08
C TYR A 317 0.44 7.02 31.10
N LEU A 318 0.60 6.73 32.39
CA LEU A 318 -0.02 7.52 33.43
C LEU A 318 0.83 8.76 33.74
N ASP A 319 0.20 9.91 33.60
CA ASP A 319 0.73 11.16 34.12
C ASP A 319 0.38 11.25 35.60
N LEU A 320 1.36 10.94 36.46
CA LEU A 320 1.22 10.96 37.92
C LEU A 320 1.68 12.28 38.53
N SER A 321 2.01 13.26 37.68
CA SER A 321 2.65 14.47 38.14
C SER A 321 1.65 15.56 38.49
N GLU A 322 1.73 16.05 39.72
CA GLU A 322 1.34 17.44 40.02
C GLU A 322 2.41 18.44 39.48
N ASN A 323 3.59 17.94 39.02
CA ASN A 323 4.80 18.71 38.65
C ASN A 323 5.59 18.17 37.41
N GLY A 324 4.97 17.67 36.34
CA GLY A 324 5.65 17.35 35.06
C GLY A 324 6.34 15.97 34.87
N ASN A 325 6.55 15.16 35.91
CA ASN A 325 7.20 13.85 35.77
C ASN A 325 6.27 12.71 35.27
N ILE A 326 6.48 12.26 34.03
CA ILE A 326 5.76 11.13 33.42
C ILE A 326 6.44 9.80 33.81
N TYR A 327 5.67 8.86 34.38
CA TYR A 327 6.13 7.48 34.59
C TYR A 327 5.54 6.58 33.49
N GLY A 328 6.40 5.94 32.69
CA GLY A 328 5.96 4.99 31.66
C GLY A 328 5.57 3.65 32.28
N LEU A 329 4.37 3.14 31.96
CA LEU A 329 4.00 1.74 32.21
C LEU A 329 4.23 0.97 30.90
N ASP A 330 4.75 -0.25 30.99
CA ASP A 330 5.05 -1.07 29.81
C ASP A 330 4.12 -2.28 29.66
N THR A 331 4.02 -2.71 28.40
CA THR A 331 3.14 -3.67 27.69
C THR A 331 2.71 -4.97 28.42
N ILE A 332 1.41 -5.33 28.27
CA ILE A 332 0.76 -6.55 28.80
C ILE A 332 0.24 -7.43 27.64
N ASP A 333 0.34 -8.75 27.78
CA ASP A 333 -0.23 -9.77 26.90
C ASP A 333 -1.75 -9.92 27.18
N PRO A 334 -2.65 -9.73 26.19
CA PRO A 334 -4.10 -9.76 26.36
C PRO A 334 -4.69 -11.15 26.66
N SER A 335 -3.89 -12.22 26.64
CA SER A 335 -4.38 -13.59 26.88
C SER A 335 -4.76 -13.89 28.34
N SER A 336 -4.65 -12.92 29.25
CA SER A 336 -5.12 -13.01 30.63
C SER A 336 -5.95 -11.80 31.05
N LEU A 337 -7.26 -11.84 30.79
CA LEU A 337 -8.24 -11.03 31.52
C LEU A 337 -9.25 -12.01 32.14
N PRO A 338 -9.36 -12.06 33.48
CA PRO A 338 -10.10 -11.03 34.21
C PRO A 338 -9.47 -10.70 35.58
N MET A 339 -8.63 -9.68 35.63
CA MET A 339 -8.38 -8.82 36.79
C MET A 339 -7.32 -7.81 36.35
N ILE A 340 -7.63 -6.52 36.48
CA ILE A 340 -6.68 -5.45 36.18
C ILE A 340 -5.63 -5.47 37.30
N ASP A 341 -4.49 -6.11 37.04
CA ASP A 341 -3.38 -6.18 37.99
C ASP A 341 -2.28 -5.20 37.54
N PHE A 342 -2.07 -4.17 38.36
CA PHE A 342 -1.08 -3.12 38.16
C PHE A 342 0.26 -3.57 38.76
N LYS A 343 1.34 -3.58 37.97
CA LYS A 343 2.69 -3.92 38.46
C LYS A 343 3.63 -2.72 38.34
N VAL A 344 4.20 -2.32 39.48
CA VAL A 344 5.20 -1.26 39.62
C VAL A 344 6.59 -1.83 39.32
N ILE A 345 7.38 -1.14 38.51
CA ILE A 345 8.81 -1.43 38.30
C ILE A 345 9.59 -0.16 38.63
N TYR A 346 10.64 -0.31 39.44
CA TYR A 346 11.50 0.75 39.97
C TYR A 346 12.53 1.25 38.97
#